data_AF-A0A1C1A3U9-F1
#
_entry.id   AF-A0A1C1A3U9-F1
#
_cell.length_a   1.000
_cell.length_b   1.000
_cell.length_c   1.000
_cell.angle_alpha   90.00
_cell.angle_beta   90.00
_cell.angle_gamma   90.00
#
_symmetry.space_group_name_H-M   'P 1'
#
loop_
_entity.id
_entity.type
_entity.pdbx_description
1 polymer ?
#
loop_
_entity_poly.entity_id
_entity_poly.type
_entity_poly.pdbx_seq_one_letter_code
_entity_poly.pdbx_strand_id
1 'polypeptide(L)'
;MSSENFSKSQFTFSKKEGQSELSILINNLGNHPRNIKLDIKDAETGNTLPATLDGVPYSHSLIIPEQAIRTLIVSVSEAKHTIAVEFLRESSEGGLSLRQKNSSSNGVITNIVELILK
;
A
#
# COMPACT_ATOMS: atom_id res chain seq x y z
N MET A 1 21.65 22.64 3.25
CA MET A 1 21.12 21.35 2.77
C MET A 1 20.00 20.96 3.71
N SER A 2 18.74 21.04 3.28
CA SER A 2 17.62 20.51 4.07
C SER A 2 17.73 18.99 4.07
N SER A 3 17.93 18.39 5.24
CA SER A 3 17.73 16.95 5.40
C SER A 3 16.25 16.68 5.18
N GLU A 4 15.89 16.09 4.04
CA GLU A 4 14.55 15.54 3.84
C GLU A 4 14.39 14.39 4.84
N ASN A 5 13.69 14.67 5.94
CA ASN A 5 13.44 13.67 6.97
C ASN A 5 12.32 12.77 6.48
N PHE A 6 12.60 11.51 6.17
CA PHE A 6 11.58 10.55 5.77
C PHE A 6 11.07 9.72 6.96
N SER A 7 9.78 9.44 6.97
CA SER A 7 9.16 8.49 7.87
C SER A 7 8.92 7.19 7.12
N LYS A 8 9.50 6.09 7.63
CA LYS A 8 9.25 4.73 7.14
C LYS A 8 8.27 4.03 8.07
N SER A 9 7.20 3.50 7.52
CA SER A 9 6.27 2.60 8.19
C SER A 9 6.25 1.27 7.46
N GLN A 10 6.12 0.16 8.20
CA GLN A 10 5.98 -1.16 7.60
C GLN A 10 4.76 -1.85 8.20
N PHE A 11 3.98 -2.46 7.34
CA PHE A 11 2.82 -3.28 7.70
C PHE A 11 3.01 -4.67 7.11
N THR A 12 2.66 -5.70 7.87
CA THR A 12 2.70 -7.09 7.39
C THR A 12 1.30 -7.67 7.38
N PHE A 13 0.98 -8.41 6.34
CA PHE A 13 -0.31 -9.06 6.15
C PHE A 13 -0.10 -10.53 5.87
N SER A 14 -0.81 -11.39 6.60
CA SER A 14 -0.88 -12.80 6.25
C SER A 14 -1.70 -12.97 4.98
N LYS A 15 -1.07 -13.52 3.93
CA LYS A 15 -1.76 -14.03 2.75
C LYS A 15 -2.68 -15.16 3.17
N LYS A 16 -3.93 -15.09 2.75
CA LYS A 16 -4.91 -16.15 3.00
C LYS A 16 -4.90 -17.16 1.86
N GLU A 17 -5.32 -18.39 2.16
CA GLU A 17 -5.47 -19.42 1.14
C GLU A 17 -6.44 -18.97 0.04
N GLY A 18 -6.07 -19.20 -1.22
CA GLY A 18 -6.85 -18.75 -2.38
C GLY A 18 -6.79 -17.24 -2.67
N GLN A 19 -6.07 -16.43 -1.88
CA GLN A 19 -5.90 -15.01 -2.14
C GLN A 19 -4.91 -14.77 -3.29
N SER A 20 -5.39 -14.18 -4.38
CA SER A 20 -4.57 -13.76 -5.53
C SER A 20 -4.19 -12.29 -5.47
N GLU A 21 -4.96 -11.45 -4.76
CA GLU A 21 -4.80 -10.00 -4.76
C GLU A 21 -4.88 -9.37 -3.37
N LEU A 22 -4.15 -8.27 -3.19
CA LEU A 22 -4.29 -7.34 -2.08
C LEU A 22 -4.62 -5.96 -2.65
N SER A 23 -5.73 -5.38 -2.22
CA SER A 23 -6.12 -4.01 -2.62
C SER A 23 -5.66 -3.02 -1.56
N ILE A 24 -4.91 -2.00 -1.97
CA ILE A 24 -4.49 -0.88 -1.13
C ILE A 24 -5.15 0.39 -1.65
N LEU A 25 -6.11 0.92 -0.91
CA LEU A 25 -6.70 2.23 -1.13
C LEU A 25 -5.82 3.28 -0.46
N ILE A 26 -5.39 4.28 -1.23
CA ILE A 26 -4.55 5.37 -0.73
C ILE A 26 -5.39 6.63 -0.80
N ASN A 27 -5.76 7.15 0.37
CA ASN A 27 -6.68 8.27 0.54
C ASN A 27 -5.93 9.47 1.10
N ASN A 28 -5.68 10.49 0.29
CA ASN A 28 -5.10 11.74 0.75
C ASN A 28 -6.21 12.70 1.15
N LEU A 29 -6.45 12.82 2.46
CA LEU A 29 -7.36 13.80 3.04
C LEU A 29 -6.70 15.17 3.27
N GLY A 30 -5.40 15.28 3.00
CA GLY A 30 -4.65 16.52 3.11
C GLY A 30 -5.04 17.53 2.03
N ASN A 31 -4.64 18.78 2.27
CA ASN A 31 -4.84 19.94 1.41
C ASN A 31 -3.66 20.24 0.47
N HIS A 32 -2.76 19.26 0.30
CA HIS A 32 -1.62 19.33 -0.62
C HIS A 32 -1.37 17.94 -1.23
N PRO A 33 -0.81 17.86 -2.45
CA PRO A 33 -0.32 16.61 -3.01
C PRO A 33 0.75 15.97 -2.11
N ARG A 34 0.81 14.64 -2.11
CA ARG A 34 1.77 13.87 -1.30
C ARG A 34 2.58 12.94 -2.16
N ASN A 35 3.89 12.95 -1.95
CA ASN A 35 4.78 12.02 -2.61
C ASN A 35 5.03 10.83 -1.68
N ILE A 36 4.60 9.66 -2.11
CA ILE A 36 4.78 8.45 -1.32
C ILE A 36 5.55 7.42 -2.15
N LYS A 37 6.32 6.62 -1.43
CA LYS A 37 6.92 5.41 -1.97
C LYS A 37 6.33 4.21 -1.26
N LEU A 38 5.79 3.29 -2.04
CA LEU A 38 5.31 2.00 -1.58
C LEU A 38 6.19 0.92 -2.19
N ASP A 39 6.70 0.05 -1.32
CA ASP A 39 7.40 -1.15 -1.69
C ASP A 39 6.63 -2.35 -1.12
N ILE A 40 6.20 -3.26 -2.00
CA ILE A 40 5.38 -4.41 -1.61
C ILE A 40 6.14 -5.67 -1.93
N LYS A 41 6.41 -6.47 -0.91
CA LYS A 41 7.29 -7.64 -0.98
C LYS A 41 6.64 -8.86 -0.36
N ASP A 42 7.05 -10.02 -0.82
CA ASP A 42 6.97 -11.23 -0.01
C ASP A 42 7.96 -11.09 1.16
N ALA A 43 7.48 -11.17 2.39
CA ALA A 43 8.28 -10.88 3.59
C ALA A 43 9.32 -11.98 3.90
N GLU A 44 9.17 -13.18 3.34
CA GLU A 44 10.08 -14.30 3.59
C GLU A 44 11.25 -14.32 2.61
N THR A 45 10.97 -13.99 1.35
CA THR A 45 11.92 -14.04 0.25
C THR A 45 12.50 -12.67 -0.10
N GLY A 46 11.83 -11.59 0.30
CA GLY A 46 12.19 -10.22 -0.06
C GLY A 46 11.84 -9.85 -1.50
N ASN A 47 11.23 -10.75 -2.28
CA ASN A 47 10.87 -10.51 -3.66
C ASN A 47 9.76 -9.45 -3.76
N THR A 48 9.96 -8.47 -4.64
CA THR A 48 8.94 -7.46 -4.95
C THR A 48 7.76 -8.11 -5.66
N LEU A 49 6.56 -7.80 -5.21
CA LEU A 49 5.31 -8.29 -5.77
C LEU A 49 4.81 -7.31 -6.85
N PRO A 50 4.33 -7.81 -8.00
CA PRO A 50 3.83 -6.94 -9.06
C PRO A 50 2.55 -6.23 -8.62
N ALA A 51 2.44 -4.95 -8.98
CA ALA A 51 1.30 -4.12 -8.62
C ALA A 51 0.91 -3.18 -9.76
N THR A 52 -0.37 -2.79 -9.77
CA THR A 52 -0.93 -1.79 -10.68
C THR A 52 -1.61 -0.67 -9.90
N LEU A 53 -1.33 0.58 -10.27
CA LEU A 53 -2.00 1.76 -9.75
C LEU A 53 -3.04 2.23 -10.77
N ASP A 54 -4.32 2.21 -10.39
CA ASP A 54 -5.44 2.56 -11.26
C ASP A 54 -5.40 1.84 -12.64
N GLY A 55 -4.96 0.58 -12.64
CA GLY A 55 -4.85 -0.26 -13.84
C GLY A 55 -3.55 -0.12 -14.64
N VAL A 56 -2.64 0.76 -14.25
CA VAL A 56 -1.32 0.95 -14.89
C VAL A 56 -0.23 0.30 -14.06
N PRO A 57 0.79 -0.35 -14.65
CA PRO A 57 1.93 -0.90 -13.90
C PRO A 57 2.57 0.14 -12.97
N TYR A 58 2.79 -0.26 -11.71
CA TYR A 58 3.33 0.63 -10.68
C TYR A 58 4.85 0.47 -10.52
N SER A 59 5.55 1.59 -10.34
CA SER A 59 7.00 1.65 -10.16
C SER A 59 7.40 2.48 -8.94
N HIS A 60 7.16 1.95 -7.74
CA HIS A 60 7.74 2.36 -6.43
C HIS A 60 7.51 3.78 -5.89
N SER A 61 7.10 4.77 -6.69
CA SER A 61 6.81 6.14 -6.24
C SER A 61 5.57 6.66 -6.93
N LEU A 62 4.79 7.46 -6.22
CA LEU A 62 3.59 8.05 -6.76
C LEU A 62 3.24 9.35 -6.05
N ILE A 63 2.63 10.27 -6.79
CA ILE A 63 2.06 11.50 -6.24
C ILE A 63 0.56 11.29 -6.12
N ILE A 64 0.03 11.36 -4.89
CA ILE A 64 -1.41 11.40 -4.64
C ILE A 64 -1.83 12.86 -4.59
N PRO A 65 -2.70 13.35 -5.50
CA PRO A 65 -3.25 14.70 -5.40
C PRO A 65 -3.98 14.92 -4.07
N GLU A 66 -4.15 16.18 -3.68
CA GLU A 66 -5.00 16.53 -2.53
C GLU A 66 -6.43 16.02 -2.70
N GLN A 67 -7.05 15.60 -1.60
CA GLN A 67 -8.44 15.09 -1.58
C GLN A 67 -8.73 13.95 -2.56
N ALA A 68 -7.71 13.18 -2.96
CA ALA A 68 -7.83 12.11 -3.94
C ALA A 68 -7.68 10.73 -3.31
N ILE A 69 -8.37 9.77 -3.92
CA ILE A 69 -8.24 8.34 -3.64
C ILE A 69 -7.60 7.68 -4.86
N ARG A 70 -6.66 6.76 -4.60
CA ARG A 70 -6.02 5.91 -5.61
C ARG A 70 -6.09 4.47 -5.18
N THR A 71 -6.20 3.56 -6.14
CA THR A 71 -6.28 2.12 -5.86
C THR A 71 -5.04 1.44 -6.41
N LEU A 72 -4.25 0.86 -5.51
CA LEU A 72 -3.14 -0.01 -5.85
C LEU A 72 -3.58 -1.47 -5.67
N ILE A 73 -3.56 -2.25 -6.73
CA ILE A 73 -3.82 -3.70 -6.69
C ILE A 73 -2.48 -4.41 -6.76
N VAL A 74 -2.18 -5.24 -5.77
CA VAL A 74 -0.97 -6.06 -5.71
C VAL A 74 -1.35 -7.50 -6.01
N SER A 75 -0.68 -8.12 -6.98
CA SER A 75 -0.77 -9.56 -7.18
C SER A 75 0.08 -10.27 -6.14
N VAL A 76 -0.58 -11.06 -5.29
CA VAL A 76 0.04 -11.79 -4.18
C VAL A 76 0.02 -13.30 -4.42
N SER A 77 -0.32 -13.72 -5.63
CA SER A 77 -0.38 -15.14 -6.02
C SER A 77 0.96 -15.86 -5.78
N GLU A 78 2.07 -15.17 -5.96
CA GLU A 78 3.43 -15.70 -5.77
C GLU A 78 3.99 -15.49 -4.36
N ALA A 79 3.32 -14.71 -3.51
CA ALA A 79 3.71 -14.59 -2.11
C ALA A 79 3.46 -15.92 -1.38
N LYS A 80 4.36 -16.31 -0.48
CA LYS A 80 4.27 -17.54 0.31
C LYS A 80 3.19 -17.43 1.37
N HIS A 81 3.45 -16.66 2.43
CA HIS A 81 2.51 -16.50 3.54
C HIS A 81 2.36 -15.07 4.03
N THR A 82 3.39 -14.24 3.90
CA THR A 82 3.37 -12.89 4.46
C THR A 82 3.74 -11.87 3.41
N ILE A 83 2.93 -10.83 3.29
CA ILE A 83 3.16 -9.67 2.44
C ILE A 83 3.63 -8.53 3.34
N ALA A 84 4.78 -7.95 3.05
CA ALA A 84 5.26 -6.72 3.67
C ALA A 84 4.93 -5.54 2.75
N VAL A 85 4.29 -4.51 3.32
CA VAL A 85 4.06 -3.22 2.68
C VAL A 85 4.88 -2.20 3.43
N GLU A 86 5.94 -1.72 2.78
CA GLU A 86 6.77 -0.63 3.28
C GLU A 86 6.31 0.68 2.65
N PHE A 87 6.03 1.65 3.50
CA PHE A 87 5.57 2.96 3.12
C PHE A 87 6.57 4.00 3.60
N LEU A 88 7.12 4.77 2.65
CA LEU A 88 8.04 5.86 2.90
C LEU A 88 7.41 7.17 2.43
N ARG A 89 7.45 8.18 3.29
CA ARG A 89 6.95 9.53 3.00
C ARG A 89 7.81 10.59 3.68
N GLU A 90 7.66 11.84 3.28
CA GLU A 90 8.27 12.95 4.01
C GLU A 90 7.60 13.11 5.40
N SER A 91 8.42 13.30 6.43
CA SER A 91 7.98 13.40 7.84
C SER A 91 7.14 14.66 8.11
N SER A 92 7.30 15.68 7.27
CA SER A 92 6.57 16.95 7.34
C SER A 92 5.13 16.83 6.87
N GLU A 93 4.76 15.77 6.15
CA GLU A 93 3.46 15.73 5.48
C GLU A 93 2.28 15.51 6.46
N GLY A 94 2.46 15.25 7.75
CA GLY A 94 1.33 15.11 8.69
C GLY A 94 1.04 13.68 9.11
N GLY A 95 -0.21 13.28 9.33
CA GLY A 95 -0.55 11.98 9.94
C GLY A 95 -0.68 10.83 8.94
N LEU A 96 -0.38 9.60 9.36
CA LEU A 96 -0.75 8.37 8.63
C LEU A 96 -1.69 7.56 9.52
N SER A 97 -2.77 7.03 8.93
CA SER A 97 -3.63 6.04 9.59
C SER A 97 -3.85 4.88 8.65
N LEU A 98 -3.86 3.67 9.20
CA LEU A 98 -4.12 2.44 8.45
C LEU A 98 -5.40 1.81 8.95
N ARG A 99 -6.27 1.43 8.02
CA ARG A 99 -7.48 0.65 8.30
C ARG A 99 -7.49 -0.58 7.42
N GLN A 100 -7.68 -1.75 8.02
CA GLN A 100 -7.85 -2.99 7.28
C GLN A 100 -9.33 -3.39 7.28
N LYS A 101 -9.84 -3.81 6.12
CA LYS A 101 -11.17 -4.40 5.94
C LYS A 101 -10.99 -5.75 5.28
N ASN A 102 -11.57 -6.78 5.90
CA ASN A 102 -11.57 -8.13 5.36
C ASN A 102 -13.01 -8.50 5.03
N SER A 103 -13.25 -8.92 3.79
CA SER A 103 -14.53 -9.50 3.37
C SER A 103 -14.32 -10.93 2.88
N SER A 104 -15.29 -11.79 3.15
CA SER A 104 -15.36 -13.16 2.65
C SER A 104 -16.76 -13.38 2.11
N SER A 105 -16.89 -13.70 0.83
CA SER A 105 -18.16 -14.07 0.21
C SER A 105 -17.92 -15.19 -0.79
N ASN A 106 -18.71 -16.28 -0.71
CA ASN A 106 -18.60 -17.45 -1.59
C ASN A 106 -17.17 -18.03 -1.70
N GLY A 107 -16.39 -17.99 -0.61
CA GLY A 107 -15.00 -18.46 -0.59
C GLY A 107 -13.96 -17.49 -1.19
N VAL A 108 -14.41 -16.37 -1.78
CA VAL A 108 -13.52 -15.30 -2.23
C VAL A 108 -13.19 -14.39 -1.06
N ILE A 109 -11.90 -14.26 -0.76
CA ILE A 109 -11.41 -13.39 0.30
C ILE A 109 -10.84 -12.13 -0.30
N THR A 110 -11.46 -10.98 0.01
CA THR A 110 -10.95 -9.67 -0.37
C THR A 110 -10.37 -8.99 0.86
N ASN A 111 -9.05 -8.75 0.85
CA ASN A 111 -8.40 -7.92 1.85
C ASN A 111 -8.18 -6.53 1.24
N ILE A 112 -8.77 -5.53 1.89
CA ILE A 112 -8.61 -4.12 1.52
C ILE A 112 -7.87 -3.42 2.65
N VAL A 113 -6.75 -2.78 2.32
CA VAL A 113 -6.00 -1.92 3.20
C VAL A 113 -6.25 -0.49 2.78
N GLU A 114 -6.68 0.37 3.69
CA GLU A 114 -6.87 1.80 3.46
C GLU A 114 -5.76 2.56 4.19
N LEU A 115 -4.89 3.21 3.42
CA LEU A 115 -3.88 4.15 3.87
C LEU A 115 -4.48 5.56 3.81
N ILE A 116 -4.66 6.18 4.97
CA ILE A 116 -5.24 7.51 5.10
C ILE A 116 -4.13 8.49 5.44
N LEU A 117 -3.84 9.41 4.52
CA LEU A 117 -2.86 10.49 4.68
C LEU A 117 -3.63 11.74 5.14
N LYS A 118 -3.30 12.26 6.33
CA LYS A 118 -3.96 13.41 6.95
C LYS A 118 -3.09 14.64 6.85
#